data_AF-D7FNA8-F1
#
_entry.id   AF-D7FNA8-F1
#
_cell.length_a   1.000
_cell.length_b   1.000
_cell.length_c   1.000
_cell.angle_alpha   90.00
_cell.angle_beta   90.00
_cell.angle_gamma   90.00
#
_symmetry.space_group_name_H-M   'P 1'
#
loop_
_entity.id
_entity.type
_entity.pdbx_description
1 polymer ?
#
loop_
_entity_poly.entity_id
_entity_poly.type
_entity_poly.pdbx_seq_one_letter_code
_entity_poly.pdbx_strand_id
1 'polypeptide(L)'
;MITSICVTLLALLGNSSAFSFSPSATALRRDRSPTAARQQHARFANAQALPWTPRSNAVSREGGTVVLKASDLPAAGGGGGASSRPPLDVAAVAKYIAGTAGEFTIIMGLLALMQGKLLPRLPAKWAQRTVFLTFGFLAMKSRTFSLLNARRPSLAKEKEEKIERRRPDWMPPIKAFPVIWITIGVLRALSTAMVWEALGGNLVATPIAAMVLHLSVGDTWNHINNVEKKLGVAVSGVFLVWLSVANAVYRYYQVLPKAGLVLLPSLLWISVANLLVQSIWRLNGKEPLYPPKQTS
;
A
#
# COMPACT_ATOMS: atom_id res chain seq x y z
N MET A 1 11.41 -12.45 -8.69
CA MET A 1 11.00 -13.24 -7.50
C MET A 1 9.51 -13.10 -7.19
N ILE A 2 8.96 -11.88 -7.04
CA ILE A 2 7.53 -11.65 -6.73
C ILE A 2 6.57 -12.12 -7.85
N THR A 3 6.92 -11.91 -9.11
CA THR A 3 6.13 -12.40 -10.26
C THR A 3 6.06 -13.93 -10.31
N SER A 4 7.11 -14.61 -9.84
CA SER A 4 7.17 -16.08 -9.80
C SER A 4 6.20 -16.65 -8.78
N ILE A 5 6.07 -16.01 -7.61
CA ILE A 5 5.17 -16.48 -6.53
C ILE A 5 3.70 -16.34 -6.95
N CYS A 6 3.33 -15.25 -7.63
CA CYS A 6 1.97 -15.08 -8.16
C CYS A 6 1.63 -16.10 -9.26
N VAL A 7 2.58 -16.42 -10.15
CA VAL A 7 2.38 -17.42 -11.20
C VAL A 7 2.30 -18.83 -10.62
N THR A 8 3.13 -19.17 -9.62
CA THR A 8 3.10 -20.48 -8.95
C THR A 8 1.81 -20.68 -8.14
N LEU A 9 1.28 -19.65 -7.48
CA LEU A 9 -0.01 -19.72 -6.78
C LEU A 9 -1.20 -19.87 -7.74
N LEU A 10 -1.14 -19.27 -8.93
CA LEU A 10 -2.14 -19.47 -9.99
C LEU A 10 -2.05 -20.87 -10.62
N ALA A 11 -0.83 -21.41 -10.78
CA ALA A 11 -0.61 -22.75 -11.32
C ALA A 11 -1.10 -23.86 -10.37
N LEU A 12 -0.95 -23.67 -9.06
CA LEU A 12 -1.44 -24.61 -8.04
C LEU A 12 -2.98 -24.64 -7.93
N LEU A 13 -3.66 -23.59 -8.38
CA LEU A 13 -5.12 -23.54 -8.45
C LEU A 13 -5.70 -24.06 -9.78
N GLY A 14 -4.84 -24.31 -10.78
CA GLY A 14 -5.24 -24.73 -12.14
C GLY A 14 -5.10 -26.22 -12.43
N ASN A 15 -4.63 -27.04 -11.49
CA ASN A 15 -4.43 -28.47 -11.75
C ASN A 15 -5.71 -29.30 -11.50
N SER A 16 -6.69 -29.10 -12.38
CA SER A 16 -7.79 -30.04 -12.63
C SER A 16 -7.95 -30.17 -14.16
N SER A 17 -7.33 -31.22 -14.70
CA SER A 17 -7.64 -31.97 -15.92
C SER A 17 -8.19 -31.27 -17.17
N ALA A 18 -7.47 -31.51 -18.28
CA ALA A 18 -7.89 -31.53 -19.69
C ALA A 18 -7.94 -30.20 -20.45
N PHE A 19 -6.92 -29.96 -21.28
CA PHE A 19 -7.07 -29.72 -22.73
C PHE A 19 -5.67 -29.76 -23.38
N SER A 20 -5.41 -30.78 -24.21
CA SER A 20 -4.22 -30.84 -25.06
C SER A 20 -4.45 -30.04 -26.34
N PHE A 21 -3.50 -29.19 -26.72
CA PHE A 21 -3.38 -28.72 -28.10
C PHE A 21 -1.90 -28.55 -28.47
N SER A 22 -1.51 -29.21 -29.56
CA SER A 22 -0.17 -29.25 -30.13
C SER A 22 0.18 -27.95 -30.89
N PRO A 23 1.45 -27.50 -30.93
CA PRO A 23 1.82 -26.28 -31.65
C PRO A 23 2.25 -26.58 -33.09
N SER A 24 1.61 -25.92 -34.06
CA SER A 24 2.16 -25.77 -35.41
C SER A 24 2.97 -24.47 -35.50
N ALA A 25 4.20 -24.63 -35.99
CA ALA A 25 5.17 -23.57 -36.20
C ALA A 25 4.82 -22.74 -37.45
N THR A 26 4.82 -21.41 -37.31
CA THR A 26 4.96 -20.49 -38.45
C THR A 26 5.96 -19.41 -38.10
N ALA A 27 7.15 -19.52 -38.69
CA ALA A 27 8.23 -18.56 -38.58
C ALA A 27 7.89 -17.28 -39.36
N LEU A 28 7.98 -16.12 -38.72
CA LEU A 28 8.04 -14.82 -39.39
C LEU A 28 9.37 -14.13 -39.04
N ARG A 29 10.27 -14.22 -40.02
CA ARG A 29 11.58 -13.56 -40.11
C ARG A 29 11.35 -12.04 -40.17
N ARG A 30 11.83 -11.29 -39.16
CA ARG A 30 11.84 -9.82 -39.20
C ARG A 30 13.27 -9.34 -39.46
N ASP A 31 13.42 -8.73 -40.63
CA ASP A 31 14.59 -8.05 -41.15
C ASP A 31 15.06 -6.94 -40.19
N ARG A 32 16.36 -6.89 -39.90
CA ARG A 32 16.99 -5.84 -39.10
C ARG A 32 17.95 -5.08 -40.01
N SER A 33 17.50 -3.92 -40.50
CA SER A 33 18.39 -2.96 -41.16
C SER A 33 19.19 -2.15 -40.11
N PRO A 34 20.52 -1.95 -40.30
CA PRO A 34 21.42 -1.38 -39.28
C PRO A 34 21.61 0.13 -39.41
N THR A 35 20.54 0.91 -39.58
CA THR A 35 20.66 2.38 -39.80
C THR A 35 20.05 3.26 -38.70
N ALA A 36 19.26 2.72 -37.77
CA ALA A 36 18.67 3.50 -36.67
C ALA A 36 19.57 3.62 -35.43
N ALA A 37 20.58 2.76 -35.26
CA ALA A 37 21.42 2.71 -34.06
C ALA A 37 22.56 3.77 -34.03
N ARG A 38 22.90 4.38 -35.18
CA ARG A 38 24.00 5.39 -35.25
C ARG A 38 23.56 6.82 -34.96
N GLN A 39 22.27 7.13 -34.97
CA GLN A 39 21.80 8.51 -34.79
C GLN A 39 21.55 8.90 -33.32
N GLN A 40 21.51 7.92 -32.41
CA GLN A 40 21.24 8.16 -30.99
C GLN A 40 22.52 8.37 -30.15
N HIS A 41 23.68 7.90 -30.65
CA HIS A 41 24.98 8.08 -29.98
C HIS A 41 25.60 9.47 -30.18
N ALA A 42 25.17 10.24 -31.18
CA ALA A 42 25.72 11.58 -31.45
C ALA A 42 25.10 12.72 -30.60
N ARG A 43 24.01 12.46 -29.86
CA ARG A 43 23.32 13.48 -29.04
C ARG A 43 23.77 13.53 -27.57
N PHE A 44 24.69 12.65 -27.15
CA PHE A 44 25.22 12.63 -25.78
C PHE A 44 26.67 13.13 -25.68
N ALA A 45 27.29 13.53 -26.78
CA ALA A 45 28.69 13.96 -26.81
C ALA A 45 28.91 15.47 -26.51
N ASN A 46 27.87 16.23 -26.13
CA ASN A 46 28.02 17.68 -25.95
C ASN A 46 27.25 18.28 -24.75
N ALA A 47 27.12 17.52 -23.66
CA ALA A 47 26.75 18.08 -22.36
C ALA A 47 28.03 18.27 -21.53
N GLN A 48 28.44 19.53 -21.42
CA GLN A 48 29.65 19.99 -20.75
C GLN A 48 29.76 19.46 -19.31
N ALA A 49 30.95 18.94 -19.01
CA ALA A 49 31.37 18.60 -17.67
C ALA A 49 31.46 19.86 -16.80
N LEU A 50 30.59 19.99 -15.80
CA LEU A 50 30.84 20.88 -14.67
C LEU A 50 31.73 20.12 -13.67
N PRO A 51 32.91 20.63 -13.29
CA PRO A 51 33.74 19.98 -12.29
C PRO A 51 33.05 20.05 -10.92
N TRP A 52 32.84 18.88 -10.31
CA TRP A 52 32.46 18.77 -8.90
C TRP A 52 33.63 19.25 -8.03
N THR A 53 33.42 20.32 -7.25
CA THR A 53 34.39 20.76 -6.23
C THR A 53 34.05 20.12 -4.88
N PRO A 54 34.98 19.41 -4.22
CA PRO A 54 34.81 19.06 -2.82
C PRO A 54 34.90 20.34 -1.98
N ARG A 55 33.90 20.58 -1.12
CA ARG A 55 33.95 21.67 -0.13
C ARG A 55 35.05 21.33 0.88
N SER A 56 36.23 21.93 0.73
CA SER A 56 37.38 21.75 1.59
C SER A 56 37.16 22.47 2.93
N ASN A 57 36.93 21.72 4.01
CA ASN A 57 37.31 22.19 5.33
C ASN A 57 38.84 22.03 5.43
N ALA A 58 39.57 23.05 5.02
CA ALA A 58 41.01 23.12 5.21
C ALA A 58 41.29 23.31 6.71
N VAL A 59 41.61 22.21 7.40
CA VAL A 59 42.39 22.27 8.63
C VAL A 59 43.85 22.15 8.21
N SER A 60 44.54 23.28 8.14
CA SER A 60 46.00 23.29 7.98
C SER A 60 46.64 22.59 9.17
N ARG A 61 47.34 21.49 8.91
CA ARG A 61 48.24 20.87 9.89
C ARG A 61 49.62 21.50 9.74
N GLU A 62 49.92 22.47 10.59
CA GLU A 62 51.31 22.80 10.93
C GLU A 62 51.61 22.27 12.34
N GLY A 63 52.80 21.69 12.48
CA GLY A 63 53.26 21.10 13.73
C GLY A 63 53.37 22.16 14.82
N GLY A 64 52.63 21.95 15.90
CA GLY A 64 52.68 22.75 17.12
C GLY A 64 51.62 22.24 18.08
N THR A 65 52.04 21.81 19.26
CA THR A 65 51.16 21.29 20.31
C THR A 65 50.06 22.30 20.61
N VAL A 66 48.82 22.02 20.20
CA VAL A 66 47.67 22.87 20.52
C VAL A 66 47.29 22.60 21.98
N VAL A 67 47.79 23.45 22.87
CA VAL A 67 47.32 23.52 24.25
C VAL A 67 45.97 24.24 24.23
N LEU A 68 44.88 23.48 24.36
CA LEU A 68 43.54 24.03 24.50
C LEU A 68 43.45 24.80 25.82
N LYS A 69 43.25 26.13 25.75
CA LYS A 69 43.00 26.97 26.93
C LYS A 69 41.57 26.72 27.41
N ALA A 70 41.38 26.51 28.71
CA ALA A 70 40.07 26.24 29.33
C ALA A 70 39.04 27.38 29.12
N SER A 71 39.47 28.56 28.69
CA SER A 71 38.62 29.70 28.32
C SER A 71 37.96 29.58 26.94
N ASP A 72 38.38 28.63 26.10
CA ASP A 72 37.86 28.44 24.73
C ASP A 72 36.82 27.31 24.66
N LEU A 73 36.47 26.72 25.81
CA LEU A 73 35.30 25.85 25.93
C LEU A 73 34.06 26.75 25.95
N PRO A 74 33.05 26.52 25.08
CA PRO A 74 31.78 27.20 25.22
C PRO A 74 31.28 26.96 26.63
N ALA A 75 31.01 28.06 27.36
CA ALA A 75 30.43 28.00 28.68
C ALA A 75 29.27 27.00 28.67
N ALA A 76 29.26 26.07 29.63
CA ALA A 76 28.13 25.20 29.88
C ALA A 76 26.94 26.06 30.34
N GLY A 77 26.31 26.70 29.36
CA GLY A 77 25.04 27.38 29.53
C GLY A 77 24.02 26.33 29.92
N GLY A 78 23.55 26.42 31.15
CA GLY A 78 22.42 25.67 31.65
C GLY A 78 21.24 25.83 30.69
N GLY A 79 20.98 24.77 29.95
CA GLY A 79 19.92 24.70 28.96
C GLY A 79 19.58 23.24 28.77
N GLY A 80 18.91 22.66 29.77
CA GLY A 80 18.23 21.36 29.66
C GLY A 80 17.09 21.45 28.64
N GLY A 81 17.41 21.61 27.37
CA GLY A 81 16.49 21.43 26.26
C GLY A 81 16.34 19.95 26.00
N ALA A 82 15.59 19.24 26.85
CA ALA A 82 15.06 17.94 26.48
C ALA A 82 14.38 18.12 25.12
N SER A 83 14.79 17.34 24.12
CA SER A 83 14.15 17.29 22.80
C SER A 83 12.67 16.93 23.00
N SER A 84 11.82 17.94 23.20
CA SER A 84 10.41 17.74 23.52
C SER A 84 9.75 17.23 22.26
N ARG A 85 9.44 15.92 22.26
CA ARG A 85 8.67 15.33 21.17
C ARG A 85 7.38 16.15 21.00
N PRO A 86 6.97 16.49 19.77
CA PRO A 86 5.77 17.29 19.56
C PRO A 86 4.57 16.58 20.20
N PRO A 87 3.66 17.31 20.85
CA PRO A 87 2.51 16.70 21.51
C PRO A 87 1.57 16.06 20.49
N LEU A 88 0.81 15.05 20.94
CA LEU A 88 -0.15 14.32 20.09
C LEU A 88 -1.30 15.24 19.64
N ASP A 89 -1.59 15.22 18.35
CA ASP A 89 -2.79 15.81 17.78
C ASP A 89 -3.98 14.86 17.94
N VAL A 90 -4.67 15.02 19.08
CA VAL A 90 -5.86 14.25 19.44
C VAL A 90 -6.99 14.46 18.43
N ALA A 91 -7.10 15.65 17.84
CA ALA A 91 -8.14 15.94 16.85
C ALA A 91 -7.92 15.15 15.56
N ALA A 92 -6.66 15.02 15.11
CA ALA A 92 -6.32 14.16 13.98
C ALA A 92 -6.62 12.68 14.25
N VAL A 93 -6.30 12.18 15.44
CA VAL A 93 -6.63 10.79 15.83
C VAL A 93 -8.14 10.58 15.84
N ALA A 94 -8.90 11.48 16.48
CA ALA A 94 -10.36 11.42 16.52
C ALA A 94 -10.97 11.45 15.12
N LYS A 95 -10.45 12.31 14.22
CA LYS A 95 -10.84 12.37 12.81
C LYS A 95 -10.63 11.02 12.10
N TYR A 96 -9.50 10.36 12.30
CA TYR A 96 -9.24 9.06 11.66
C TYR A 96 -10.18 7.97 12.16
N ILE A 97 -10.41 7.92 13.48
CA ILE A 97 -11.32 6.96 14.10
C ILE A 97 -12.75 7.21 13.61
N ALA A 98 -13.23 8.45 13.66
CA ALA A 98 -14.56 8.83 13.20
C ALA A 98 -14.75 8.54 11.71
N GLY A 99 -13.76 8.85 10.87
CA GLY A 99 -13.78 8.53 9.44
C GLY A 99 -13.89 7.03 9.17
N THR A 100 -13.07 6.24 9.86
CA THR A 100 -13.08 4.76 9.76
C THR A 100 -14.43 4.18 10.21
N ALA A 101 -14.92 4.61 11.38
CA ALA A 101 -16.16 4.13 11.97
C ALA A 101 -17.38 4.53 11.13
N GLY A 102 -17.39 5.75 10.60
CA GLY A 102 -18.44 6.24 9.70
C GLY A 102 -18.52 5.43 8.42
N GLU A 103 -17.38 5.21 7.75
CA GLU A 103 -17.33 4.38 6.53
C GLU A 103 -17.78 2.94 6.81
N PHE A 104 -17.26 2.33 7.89
CA PHE A 104 -17.67 0.99 8.33
C PHE A 104 -19.19 0.91 8.54
N THR A 105 -19.76 1.89 9.25
CA THR A 105 -21.19 1.93 9.56
C THR A 105 -22.04 2.08 8.29
N ILE A 106 -21.63 2.94 7.36
CA ILE A 106 -22.33 3.14 6.09
C ILE A 106 -22.33 1.84 5.29
N ILE A 107 -21.17 1.19 5.12
CA ILE A 107 -21.06 -0.05 4.35
C ILE A 107 -21.86 -1.17 5.02
N MET A 108 -21.75 -1.34 6.34
CA MET A 108 -22.53 -2.35 7.07
C MET A 108 -24.03 -2.11 6.98
N GLY A 109 -24.49 -0.86 7.04
CA GLY A 109 -25.89 -0.49 6.85
C GLY A 109 -26.40 -0.84 5.44
N LEU A 110 -25.60 -0.59 4.41
CA LEU A 110 -25.92 -0.99 3.03
C LEU A 110 -25.97 -2.51 2.88
N LEU A 111 -25.04 -3.25 3.49
CA LEU A 111 -25.07 -4.72 3.49
C LEU A 111 -26.29 -5.27 4.24
N ALA A 112 -26.70 -4.64 5.35
CA ALA A 112 -27.92 -5.00 6.07
C ALA A 112 -29.18 -4.76 5.24
N LEU A 113 -29.25 -3.64 4.52
CA LEU A 113 -30.33 -3.36 3.58
C LEU A 113 -30.34 -4.39 2.44
N MET A 114 -29.17 -4.71 1.88
CA MET A 114 -29.02 -5.73 0.84
C MET A 114 -29.48 -7.12 1.34
N GLN A 115 -29.11 -7.50 2.57
CA GLN A 115 -29.53 -8.74 3.23
C GLN A 115 -31.05 -8.82 3.41
N GLY A 116 -31.68 -7.75 3.92
CA GLY A 116 -33.11 -7.78 4.26
C GLY A 116 -34.05 -7.51 3.09
N LYS A 117 -33.60 -6.74 2.08
CA LYS A 117 -34.47 -6.27 0.99
C LYS A 117 -34.09 -6.85 -0.37
N LEU A 118 -32.82 -6.99 -0.69
CA LEU A 118 -32.42 -7.40 -2.05
C LEU A 118 -32.27 -8.92 -2.17
N LEU A 119 -31.39 -9.52 -1.37
CA LEU A 119 -31.01 -10.93 -1.53
C LEU A 119 -32.17 -11.93 -1.45
N PRO A 120 -33.17 -11.79 -0.56
CA PRO A 120 -34.28 -12.74 -0.47
C PRO A 120 -35.18 -12.77 -1.71
N ARG A 121 -35.12 -11.74 -2.56
CA ARG A 121 -35.90 -11.63 -3.80
C ARG A 121 -35.18 -12.24 -5.00
N LEU A 122 -33.92 -12.65 -4.85
CA LEU A 122 -33.09 -13.15 -5.94
C LEU A 122 -32.99 -14.67 -5.88
N PRO A 123 -32.99 -15.37 -7.03
CA PRO A 123 -32.60 -16.77 -7.07
C PRO A 123 -31.16 -16.94 -6.57
N ALA A 124 -30.83 -18.08 -5.94
CA ALA A 124 -29.54 -18.31 -5.27
C ALA A 124 -28.31 -17.97 -6.13
N LYS A 125 -28.29 -18.39 -7.40
CA LYS A 125 -27.20 -18.08 -8.36
C LYS A 125 -27.00 -16.57 -8.58
N TRP A 126 -28.08 -15.80 -8.55
CA TRP A 126 -28.03 -14.35 -8.71
C TRP A 126 -27.65 -13.66 -7.41
N ALA A 127 -28.11 -14.16 -6.26
CA ALA A 127 -27.70 -13.66 -4.94
C ALA A 127 -26.18 -13.76 -4.76
N GLN A 128 -25.57 -14.92 -5.08
CA GLN A 128 -24.12 -15.10 -4.98
C GLN A 128 -23.35 -14.15 -5.91
N ARG A 129 -23.79 -13.99 -7.17
CA ARG A 129 -23.20 -13.03 -8.11
C ARG A 129 -23.31 -11.60 -7.61
N THR A 130 -24.44 -11.22 -7.04
CA THR A 130 -24.63 -9.89 -6.44
C THR A 130 -23.66 -9.67 -5.30
N VAL A 131 -23.47 -10.64 -4.40
CA VAL A 131 -22.47 -10.52 -3.31
C VAL A 131 -21.05 -10.39 -3.85
N PHE A 132 -20.67 -11.22 -4.81
CA PHE A 132 -19.36 -11.13 -5.47
C PHE A 132 -19.14 -9.75 -6.11
N LEU A 133 -20.12 -9.25 -6.87
CA LEU A 133 -20.02 -7.95 -7.53
C LEU A 133 -19.99 -6.79 -6.53
N THR A 134 -20.79 -6.86 -5.45
CA THR A 134 -20.76 -5.87 -4.38
C THR A 134 -19.39 -5.82 -3.71
N PHE A 135 -18.80 -6.96 -3.35
CA PHE A 135 -17.47 -6.97 -2.75
C PHE A 135 -16.35 -6.67 -3.76
N GLY A 136 -16.54 -6.97 -5.05
CA GLY A 136 -15.65 -6.51 -6.11
C GLY A 136 -15.66 -4.99 -6.27
N PHE A 137 -16.85 -4.39 -6.20
CA PHE A 137 -17.02 -2.94 -6.18
C PHE A 137 -16.38 -2.33 -4.92
N LEU A 138 -16.71 -2.86 -3.73
CA LEU A 138 -16.14 -2.38 -2.46
C LEU A 138 -14.61 -2.53 -2.46
N ALA A 139 -14.04 -3.60 -2.99
CA ALA A 139 -12.59 -3.77 -3.04
C ALA A 139 -11.88 -2.75 -3.95
N MET A 140 -12.57 -2.25 -4.99
CA MET A 140 -12.01 -1.28 -5.93
C MET A 140 -12.32 0.17 -5.57
N LYS A 141 -13.48 0.40 -4.94
CA LYS A 141 -14.09 1.71 -4.77
C LYS A 141 -14.70 1.92 -3.38
N SER A 142 -14.36 1.16 -2.34
CA SER A 142 -14.82 1.38 -0.95
C SER A 142 -14.75 2.85 -0.54
N ARG A 143 -13.67 3.52 -0.93
CA ARG A 143 -13.44 4.96 -0.82
C ARG A 143 -14.55 5.90 -1.31
N THR A 144 -15.56 5.44 -2.05
CA THR A 144 -16.77 6.22 -2.34
C THR A 144 -17.61 6.46 -1.08
N PHE A 145 -17.44 5.63 -0.05
CA PHE A 145 -18.11 5.73 1.24
C PHE A 145 -17.21 6.30 2.35
N SER A 146 -15.93 6.52 2.06
CA SER A 146 -15.00 7.14 2.99
C SER A 146 -15.36 8.60 3.23
N LEU A 147 -15.56 8.96 4.49
CA LEU A 147 -15.73 10.35 4.94
C LEU A 147 -14.42 11.16 4.82
N LEU A 148 -13.29 10.47 4.66
CA LEU A 148 -11.98 11.06 4.40
C LEU A 148 -11.66 11.07 2.90
N ASN A 149 -10.94 12.09 2.43
CA ASN A 149 -10.50 12.15 1.04
C ASN A 149 -9.43 11.09 0.77
N ALA A 150 -9.79 9.90 0.28
CA ALA A 150 -8.86 8.80 0.03
C ALA A 150 -8.31 8.79 -1.43
N ARG A 151 -8.12 9.97 -2.06
CA ARG A 151 -7.72 10.07 -3.48
C ARG A 151 -6.28 9.63 -3.76
N ARG A 152 -6.14 8.61 -4.61
CA ARG A 152 -4.86 8.26 -5.23
C ARG A 152 -4.43 9.37 -6.20
N PRO A 153 -3.15 9.79 -6.19
CA PRO A 153 -2.61 10.72 -7.17
C PRO A 153 -2.71 10.12 -8.59
N SER A 154 -2.79 10.98 -9.61
CA SER A 154 -2.77 10.54 -11.02
C SER A 154 -1.35 10.06 -11.39
N LEU A 155 -1.23 9.24 -12.43
CA LEU A 155 0.07 8.74 -12.92
C LEU A 155 1.08 9.85 -13.26
N ALA A 156 0.59 11.02 -13.67
CA ALA A 156 1.42 12.20 -13.93
C ALA A 156 1.99 12.79 -12.62
N LYS A 157 1.14 12.98 -11.60
CA LYS A 157 1.58 13.44 -10.28
C LYS A 157 2.44 12.41 -9.55
N GLU A 158 2.22 11.12 -9.79
CA GLU A 158 3.06 10.05 -9.23
C GLU A 158 4.49 10.07 -9.80
N LYS A 159 4.66 10.45 -11.08
CA LYS A 159 5.97 10.66 -11.69
C LYS A 159 6.68 11.88 -11.09
N GLU A 160 5.96 12.96 -10.81
CA GLU A 160 6.49 14.16 -10.14
C GLU A 160 6.85 13.86 -8.68
N GLU A 161 5.99 13.17 -7.92
CA GLU A 161 6.27 12.76 -6.54
C GLU A 161 7.41 11.73 -6.42
N LYS A 162 7.73 11.00 -7.49
CA LYS A 162 8.93 10.14 -7.54
C LYS A 162 10.21 10.97 -7.44
N ILE A 163 10.17 12.25 -7.79
CA ILE A 163 11.28 13.18 -7.67
C ILE A 163 11.41 13.69 -6.22
N GLU A 164 10.32 13.76 -5.46
CA GLU A 164 10.31 14.32 -4.09
C GLU A 164 10.68 13.33 -2.98
N ARG A 165 10.38 12.03 -3.11
CA ARG A 165 10.59 11.04 -2.04
C ARG A 165 11.62 9.99 -2.40
N ARG A 166 12.60 9.78 -1.52
CA ARG A 166 13.56 8.66 -1.62
C ARG A 166 12.82 7.33 -1.48
N ARG A 167 13.10 6.37 -2.36
CA ARG A 167 12.47 5.04 -2.38
C ARG A 167 13.56 3.96 -2.35
N PRO A 168 13.28 2.77 -1.77
CA PRO A 168 14.25 1.69 -1.76
C PRO A 168 14.39 1.03 -3.14
N ASP A 169 15.58 0.51 -3.44
CA ASP A 169 15.91 -0.09 -4.74
C ASP A 169 15.10 -1.36 -5.06
N TRP A 170 14.61 -2.05 -4.03
CA TRP A 170 13.81 -3.26 -4.16
C TRP A 170 12.32 -3.00 -4.44
N MET A 171 11.88 -1.74 -4.42
CA MET A 171 10.46 -1.40 -4.64
C MET A 171 9.97 -1.99 -5.96
N PRO A 172 8.81 -2.66 -6.00
CA PRO A 172 8.24 -3.18 -7.24
C PRO A 172 8.08 -2.08 -8.31
N PRO A 173 8.18 -2.43 -9.61
CA PRO A 173 7.93 -1.46 -10.67
C PRO A 173 6.52 -0.85 -10.57
N ILE A 174 6.36 0.43 -10.91
CA ILE A 174 5.09 1.18 -10.78
C ILE A 174 3.91 0.44 -11.46
N LYS A 175 4.15 -0.18 -12.62
CA LYS A 175 3.13 -0.93 -13.37
C LYS A 175 2.65 -2.20 -12.66
N ALA A 176 3.42 -2.75 -11.72
CA ALA A 176 3.03 -3.94 -10.95
C ALA A 176 1.93 -3.63 -9.93
N PHE A 177 1.90 -2.41 -9.37
CA PHE A 177 0.94 -2.05 -8.33
C PHE A 177 -0.53 -2.20 -8.77
N PRO A 178 -0.97 -1.64 -9.91
CA PRO A 178 -2.36 -1.82 -10.36
C PRO A 178 -2.74 -3.30 -10.55
N VAL A 179 -1.84 -4.11 -11.13
CA VAL A 179 -2.08 -5.55 -11.35
C VAL A 179 -2.31 -6.25 -10.03
N ILE A 180 -1.41 -6.06 -9.06
CA ILE A 180 -1.48 -6.70 -7.74
C ILE A 180 -2.77 -6.30 -7.01
N TRP A 181 -3.12 -5.01 -7.03
CA TRP A 181 -4.34 -4.53 -6.36
C TRP A 181 -5.62 -5.05 -7.01
N ILE A 182 -5.68 -5.16 -8.35
CA ILE A 182 -6.83 -5.75 -9.04
C ILE A 182 -6.95 -7.23 -8.67
N THR A 183 -5.85 -7.99 -8.71
CA THR A 183 -5.85 -9.41 -8.32
C THR A 183 -6.35 -9.59 -6.88
N ILE A 184 -5.82 -8.80 -5.93
CA ILE A 184 -6.28 -8.82 -4.53
C ILE A 184 -7.76 -8.46 -4.41
N GLY A 185 -8.24 -7.48 -5.19
CA GLY A 185 -9.65 -7.10 -5.18
C GLY A 185 -10.58 -8.23 -5.60
N VAL A 186 -10.20 -8.97 -6.65
CA VAL A 186 -10.95 -10.16 -7.10
C VAL A 186 -10.91 -11.27 -6.05
N LEU A 187 -9.74 -11.54 -5.46
CA LEU A 187 -9.60 -12.58 -4.42
C LEU A 187 -10.42 -12.26 -3.17
N ARG A 188 -10.46 -10.99 -2.75
CA ARG A 188 -11.34 -10.52 -1.66
C ARG A 188 -12.79 -10.82 -1.98
N ALA A 189 -13.28 -10.38 -3.15
CA ALA A 189 -14.66 -10.62 -3.58
C ALA A 189 -15.02 -12.12 -3.64
N LEU A 190 -14.13 -12.94 -4.20
CA LEU A 190 -14.30 -14.38 -4.27
C LEU A 190 -14.38 -15.01 -2.89
N SER A 191 -13.40 -14.70 -2.02
CA SER A 191 -13.35 -15.24 -0.66
C SER A 191 -14.57 -14.84 0.17
N THR A 192 -15.07 -13.61 0.01
CA THR A 192 -16.29 -13.16 0.70
C THR A 192 -17.52 -13.88 0.20
N ALA A 193 -17.67 -14.09 -1.11
CA ALA A 193 -18.80 -14.83 -1.66
C ALA A 193 -18.83 -16.28 -1.15
N MET A 194 -17.67 -16.92 -1.03
CA MET A 194 -17.55 -18.26 -0.46
C MET A 194 -17.95 -18.30 1.03
N VAL A 195 -17.47 -17.34 1.82
CA VAL A 195 -17.81 -17.23 3.25
C VAL A 195 -19.29 -16.92 3.46
N TRP A 196 -19.85 -16.03 2.64
CA TRP A 196 -21.28 -15.71 2.68
C TRP A 196 -22.15 -16.95 2.45
N GLU A 197 -21.82 -17.78 1.45
CA GLU A 197 -22.53 -19.03 1.18
C GLU A 197 -22.39 -20.03 2.33
N ALA A 198 -21.16 -20.21 2.86
CA ALA A 198 -20.91 -21.08 4.01
C ALA A 198 -21.65 -20.64 5.29
N LEU A 199 -22.00 -19.37 5.41
CA LEU A 199 -22.78 -18.81 6.52
C LEU A 199 -24.30 -18.81 6.27
N GLY A 200 -24.79 -19.59 5.30
CA GLY A 200 -26.21 -19.66 4.97
C GLY A 200 -26.77 -18.35 4.42
N GLY A 201 -25.91 -17.54 3.78
CA GLY A 201 -26.30 -16.29 3.16
C GLY A 201 -26.39 -15.09 4.11
N ASN A 202 -25.77 -15.13 5.28
CA ASN A 202 -25.76 -14.01 6.23
C ASN A 202 -24.66 -12.96 5.92
N LEU A 203 -25.02 -11.84 5.30
CA LEU A 203 -24.08 -10.74 4.98
C LEU A 203 -23.63 -9.90 6.18
N VAL A 204 -24.38 -9.89 7.27
CA VAL A 204 -24.07 -9.04 8.44
C VAL A 204 -23.29 -9.82 9.51
N ALA A 205 -22.81 -11.02 9.16
CA ALA A 205 -22.02 -11.85 10.05
C ALA A 205 -20.64 -11.25 10.36
N THR A 206 -20.13 -11.54 11.56
CA THR A 206 -18.84 -11.04 12.07
C THR A 206 -17.64 -11.25 11.12
N PRO A 207 -17.49 -12.38 10.41
CA PRO A 207 -16.40 -12.54 9.43
C PRO A 207 -16.48 -11.50 8.30
N ILE A 208 -17.67 -11.25 7.77
CA ILE A 208 -17.85 -10.26 6.69
C ILE A 208 -17.63 -8.83 7.22
N ALA A 209 -18.09 -8.54 8.43
CA ALA A 209 -17.77 -7.29 9.11
C ALA A 209 -16.25 -7.08 9.25
N ALA A 210 -15.47 -8.14 9.52
CA ALA A 210 -14.00 -8.04 9.57
C ALA A 210 -13.39 -7.63 8.22
N MET A 211 -13.95 -8.08 7.09
CA MET A 211 -13.54 -7.63 5.76
C MET A 211 -13.88 -6.16 5.54
N VAL A 212 -15.10 -5.73 5.92
CA VAL A 212 -15.51 -4.32 5.79
C VAL A 212 -14.61 -3.42 6.64
N LEU A 213 -14.31 -3.82 7.88
CA LEU A 213 -13.36 -3.10 8.73
C LEU A 213 -11.98 -2.97 8.07
N HIS A 214 -11.49 -4.05 7.47
CA HIS A 214 -10.22 -4.03 6.75
C HIS A 214 -10.21 -3.01 5.59
N LEU A 215 -11.31 -2.92 4.84
CA LEU A 215 -11.45 -1.92 3.76
C LEU A 215 -11.44 -0.49 4.34
N SER A 216 -12.22 -0.21 5.39
CA SER A 216 -12.30 1.12 6.00
C SER A 216 -10.97 1.58 6.63
N VAL A 217 -10.25 0.67 7.30
CA VAL A 217 -8.90 0.96 7.82
C VAL A 217 -7.93 1.23 6.66
N GLY A 218 -8.06 0.49 5.56
CA GLY A 218 -7.29 0.70 4.32
C GLY A 218 -7.50 2.07 3.71
N ASP A 219 -8.73 2.57 3.67
CA ASP A 219 -9.04 3.88 3.09
C ASP A 219 -8.63 5.05 3.99
N THR A 220 -8.72 4.88 5.31
CA THR A 220 -8.12 5.82 6.26
C THR A 220 -6.60 5.89 6.08
N TRP A 221 -5.92 4.75 5.89
CA TRP A 221 -4.50 4.75 5.56
C TRP A 221 -4.20 5.44 4.21
N ASN A 222 -5.01 5.21 3.18
CA ASN A 222 -4.88 5.89 1.89
C ASN A 222 -4.97 7.41 2.04
N HIS A 223 -5.87 7.91 2.89
CA HIS A 223 -5.98 9.35 3.19
C HIS A 223 -4.69 9.87 3.84
N ILE A 224 -4.21 9.20 4.90
CA ILE A 224 -3.00 9.61 5.63
C ILE A 224 -1.78 9.63 4.69
N ASN A 225 -1.57 8.56 3.91
CA ASN A 225 -0.38 8.42 3.08
C ASN A 225 -0.39 9.33 1.83
N ASN A 226 -1.54 9.43 1.15
CA ASN A 226 -1.61 10.08 -0.17
C ASN A 226 -2.06 11.53 -0.10
N VAL A 227 -2.93 11.89 0.87
CA VAL A 227 -3.47 13.24 0.98
C VAL A 227 -2.72 14.03 2.04
N GLU A 228 -2.64 13.52 3.27
CA GLU A 228 -1.93 14.23 4.34
C GLU A 228 -0.41 14.10 4.23
N LYS A 229 0.07 13.10 3.47
CA LYS A 229 1.48 12.87 3.17
C LYS A 229 2.38 12.68 4.41
N LYS A 230 1.79 12.37 5.59
CA LYS A 230 2.48 12.14 6.87
C LYS A 230 3.10 10.74 6.91
N LEU A 231 4.40 10.64 6.66
CA LEU A 231 5.08 9.34 6.47
C LEU A 231 5.13 8.52 7.75
N GLY A 232 5.37 9.15 8.90
CA GLY A 232 5.41 8.44 10.18
C GLY A 232 4.05 7.87 10.59
N VAL A 233 2.99 8.68 10.48
CA VAL A 233 1.61 8.22 10.74
C VAL A 233 1.19 7.11 9.77
N ALA A 234 1.63 7.18 8.51
CA ALA A 234 1.35 6.14 7.51
C ALA A 234 1.98 4.78 7.88
N VAL A 235 3.10 4.73 8.62
CA VAL A 235 3.68 3.48 9.14
C VAL A 235 2.74 2.82 10.15
N SER A 236 2.25 3.59 11.13
CA SER A 236 1.28 3.09 12.12
C SER A 236 -0.02 2.67 11.43
N GLY A 237 -0.50 3.46 10.47
CA GLY A 237 -1.69 3.14 9.69
C GLY A 237 -1.57 1.85 8.89
N VAL A 238 -0.47 1.62 8.15
CA VAL A 238 -0.30 0.38 7.36
C VAL A 238 -0.17 -0.86 8.25
N PHE A 239 0.37 -0.70 9.47
CA PHE A 239 0.39 -1.78 10.45
C PHE A 239 -1.03 -2.16 10.92
N LEU A 240 -1.93 -1.17 11.12
CA LEU A 240 -3.34 -1.45 11.38
C LEU A 240 -4.05 -2.10 10.18
N VAL A 241 -3.69 -1.72 8.94
CA VAL A 241 -4.17 -2.40 7.73
C VAL A 241 -3.73 -3.87 7.71
N TRP A 242 -2.49 -4.15 8.14
CA TRP A 242 -1.96 -5.51 8.26
C TRP A 242 -2.71 -6.34 9.33
N LEU A 243 -2.95 -5.77 10.52
CA LEU A 243 -3.71 -6.45 11.58
C LEU A 243 -5.15 -6.75 11.16
N SER A 244 -5.81 -5.79 10.49
CA SER A 244 -7.19 -5.97 10.03
C SER A 244 -7.31 -7.05 8.95
N VAL A 245 -6.36 -7.13 7.98
CA VAL A 245 -6.38 -8.22 6.98
C VAL A 245 -6.05 -9.57 7.61
N ALA A 246 -5.12 -9.61 8.58
CA ALA A 246 -4.81 -10.83 9.31
C ALA A 246 -6.05 -11.36 10.06
N ASN A 247 -6.80 -10.48 10.73
CA ASN A 247 -8.07 -10.84 11.38
C ASN A 247 -9.10 -11.34 10.35
N ALA A 248 -9.24 -10.69 9.20
CA ALA A 248 -10.16 -11.14 8.14
C ALA A 248 -9.77 -12.54 7.61
N VAL A 249 -8.50 -12.77 7.32
CA VAL A 249 -7.97 -14.09 6.89
C VAL A 249 -8.26 -15.15 7.95
N TYR A 250 -7.97 -14.88 9.21
CA TYR A 250 -8.23 -15.80 10.32
C TYR A 250 -9.72 -16.14 10.40
N ARG A 251 -10.60 -15.14 10.42
CA ARG A 251 -12.06 -15.33 10.49
C ARG A 251 -12.58 -16.13 9.29
N TYR A 252 -12.08 -15.86 8.09
CA TYR A 252 -12.47 -16.57 6.88
C TYR A 252 -12.00 -18.01 6.91
N TYR A 253 -10.79 -18.27 7.40
CA TYR A 253 -10.26 -19.62 7.59
C TYR A 253 -11.07 -20.44 8.59
N GLN A 254 -11.53 -19.82 9.69
CA GLN A 254 -12.38 -20.47 10.70
C GLN A 254 -13.76 -20.87 10.15
N VAL A 255 -14.32 -20.10 9.20
CA VAL A 255 -15.60 -20.44 8.55
C VAL A 255 -15.40 -21.49 7.45
N LEU A 256 -14.45 -21.23 6.55
CA LEU A 256 -14.16 -22.08 5.41
C LEU A 256 -12.65 -21.96 5.08
N PRO A 257 -11.83 -22.98 5.41
CA PRO A 257 -10.38 -22.92 5.24
C PRO A 257 -9.94 -22.49 3.83
N LYS A 258 -10.65 -22.98 2.81
CA LYS A 258 -10.42 -22.61 1.41
C LYS A 258 -10.57 -21.10 1.17
N ALA A 259 -11.56 -20.44 1.77
CA ALA A 259 -11.74 -19.00 1.63
C ALA A 259 -10.63 -18.20 2.32
N GLY A 260 -10.17 -18.66 3.49
CA GLY A 260 -9.01 -18.08 4.17
C GLY A 260 -7.74 -18.17 3.31
N LEU A 261 -7.50 -19.32 2.67
CA LEU A 261 -6.37 -19.51 1.75
C LEU A 261 -6.47 -18.64 0.50
N VAL A 262 -7.68 -18.48 -0.08
CA VAL A 262 -7.91 -17.56 -1.21
C VAL A 262 -7.58 -16.11 -0.84
N LEU A 263 -7.84 -15.71 0.42
CA LEU A 263 -7.55 -14.36 0.90
C LEU A 263 -6.08 -14.14 1.30
N LEU A 264 -5.34 -15.21 1.61
CA LEU A 264 -3.96 -15.19 2.10
C LEU A 264 -2.98 -14.34 1.25
N PRO A 265 -3.04 -14.33 -0.11
CA PRO A 265 -2.21 -13.44 -0.93
C PRO A 265 -2.35 -11.96 -0.58
N SER A 266 -3.51 -11.54 -0.06
CA SER A 266 -3.72 -10.17 0.43
C SER A 266 -2.83 -9.88 1.64
N LEU A 267 -2.78 -10.78 2.62
CA LEU A 267 -1.94 -10.63 3.81
C LEU A 267 -0.45 -10.62 3.46
N LEU A 268 -0.03 -11.48 2.53
CA LEU A 268 1.35 -11.51 2.03
C LEU A 268 1.73 -10.18 1.38
N TRP A 269 0.88 -9.65 0.50
CA TRP A 269 1.13 -8.36 -0.14
C TRP A 269 1.16 -7.20 0.86
N ILE A 270 0.23 -7.16 1.83
CA ILE A 270 0.22 -6.10 2.85
C ILE A 270 1.46 -6.19 3.75
N SER A 271 2.03 -7.38 3.96
CA SER A 271 3.32 -7.54 4.65
C SER A 271 4.47 -6.85 3.88
N VAL A 272 4.53 -7.03 2.55
CA VAL A 272 5.48 -6.33 1.68
C VAL A 272 5.23 -4.82 1.69
N ALA A 273 3.97 -4.39 1.62
CA ALA A 273 3.61 -2.98 1.69
C ALA A 273 4.04 -2.33 3.01
N ASN A 274 3.94 -3.05 4.13
CA ASN A 274 4.36 -2.57 5.43
C ASN A 274 5.89 -2.31 5.47
N LEU A 275 6.68 -3.25 4.97
CA LEU A 275 8.14 -3.07 4.82
C LEU A 275 8.48 -1.91 3.88
N LEU A 276 7.69 -1.70 2.83
CA LEU A 276 7.91 -0.64 1.85
C LEU A 276 7.67 0.73 2.46
N VAL A 277 6.54 0.91 3.15
CA VAL A 277 6.18 2.16 3.83
C VAL A 277 7.20 2.48 4.91
N GLN A 278 7.61 1.49 5.71
CA GLN A 278 8.67 1.68 6.71
C GLN A 278 10.02 2.08 6.09
N SER A 279 10.38 1.48 4.96
CA SER A 279 11.63 1.80 4.26
C SER A 279 11.60 3.23 3.71
N ILE A 280 10.49 3.64 3.09
CA ILE A 280 10.29 5.02 2.63
C ILE A 280 10.38 5.98 3.81
N TRP A 281 9.69 5.71 4.92
CA TRP A 281 9.76 6.54 6.12
C TRP A 281 11.20 6.70 6.66
N ARG A 282 11.97 5.60 6.73
CA ARG A 282 13.38 5.63 7.18
C ARG A 282 14.30 6.44 6.26
N LEU A 283 14.03 6.43 4.97
CA LEU A 283 14.81 7.17 3.97
C LEU A 283 14.47 8.67 3.93
N ASN A 284 13.34 9.10 4.49
CA ASN A 284 12.80 10.45 4.37
C ASN A 284 12.58 11.11 5.75
N GLY A 285 13.57 11.02 6.65
CA GLY A 285 13.62 11.88 7.84
C GLY A 285 12.93 11.34 9.11
N LYS A 286 12.32 10.16 9.07
CA LYS A 286 11.80 9.45 10.26
C LYS A 286 10.86 10.29 11.14
N GLU A 287 9.89 10.96 10.52
CA GLU A 287 8.82 11.70 11.22
C GLU A 287 8.15 10.88 12.34
N PRO A 288 7.56 11.51 13.37
CA PRO A 288 6.84 10.80 14.43
C PRO A 288 5.81 9.80 13.90
N LEU A 289 5.73 8.62 14.52
CA LEU A 289 4.78 7.56 14.16
C LEU A 289 3.31 7.88 14.52
N TYR A 290 3.08 9.02 15.15
CA TYR A 290 1.78 9.52 15.60
C TYR A 290 1.58 10.94 15.06
N PRO A 291 0.34 11.44 14.95
CA PRO A 291 0.06 12.79 14.45
C PRO A 291 0.63 13.85 15.40
N PRO A 292 1.64 14.64 15.01
CA PRO A 292 2.13 15.72 15.85
C PRO A 292 1.21 16.94 15.72
N LYS A 293 0.93 17.65 16.82
CA LYS A 293 0.34 19.00 16.73
C LYS A 293 1.33 19.90 15.98
N GLN A 294 0.85 20.62 14.99
CA GLN A 294 1.64 21.64 14.31
C GLN A 294 1.85 22.80 15.29
N THR A 295 3.10 23.10 15.62
CA THR A 295 3.46 24.35 16.26
C THR A 295 3.44 25.43 15.17
N SER A 296 2.38 26.22 15.17
CA SER A 296 2.25 27.44 14.35
C SER A 296 3.32 28.46 14.70
#